data_AF-A0A1F6A5T8-F1
#
_entry.id   AF-A0A1F6A5T8-F1
#
_cell.length_a   1.000
_cell.length_b   1.000
_cell.length_c   1.000
_cell.angle_alpha   90.00
_cell.angle_beta   90.00
_cell.angle_gamma   90.00
#
_symmetry.space_group_name_H-M   'P 1'
#
loop_
_entity.id
_entity.type
_entity.pdbx_description
1 polymer ?
#
loop_
_entity_poly.entity_id
_entity_poly.type
_entity_poly.pdbx_seq_one_letter_code
_entity_poly.pdbx_strand_id
1 'polypeptide(L)' 'MTIIKKQRITLFINSSLAKQAKAQAVVEEISLTNLVEKSLIRYLPKETVIKKAVIKIDIDS' A
#
# COMPACT_ATOMS: atom_id res chain seq x y z
N MET A 1 -5.73 -8.83 22.21
CA MET A 1 -5.38 -8.65 20.78
C MET A 1 -5.41 -7.16 20.48
N THR A 2 -4.28 -6.54 20.16
CA THR A 2 -4.20 -5.09 19.96
C THR A 2 -4.74 -4.75 18.58
N ILE A 3 -5.79 -3.95 18.49
CA ILE A 3 -6.40 -3.54 17.21
C ILE A 3 -5.51 -2.44 16.62
N ILE A 4 -4.65 -2.79 15.67
CA ILE A 4 -3.81 -1.81 14.95
C ILE A 4 -4.69 -1.14 13.89
N LYS A 5 -4.97 0.16 14.05
CA LYS A 5 -5.85 0.92 13.14
C LYS A 5 -5.17 1.36 11.84
N LYS A 6 -3.86 1.64 11.87
CA LYS A 6 -3.03 2.00 10.70
C LYS A 6 -1.59 1.53 10.90
N GLN A 7 -1.00 0.93 9.87
CA GLN A 7 0.40 0.54 9.83
C GLN A 7 1.17 1.51 8.93
N ARG A 8 2.29 2.05 9.40
CA ARG A 8 3.20 2.84 8.55
C ARG A 8 4.10 1.88 7.77
N ILE A 9 4.25 2.13 6.47
CA ILE A 9 5.14 1.39 5.57
C ILE A 9 6.03 2.37 4.81
N THR A 10 7.21 1.92 4.41
CA THR A 10 8.11 2.69 3.54
C THR A 10 7.88 2.23 2.10
N LEU A 11 7.51 3.16 1.22
CA LEU A 11 7.32 2.88 -0.19
C LEU A 11 8.47 3.51 -0.99
N PHE A 12 9.21 2.69 -1.73
CA PHE A 12 10.27 3.15 -2.63
C PHE A 12 9.68 3.36 -4.04
N ILE A 13 9.81 4.55 -4.59
CA ILE A 13 9.33 4.91 -5.92
C ILE A 13 10.39 5.73 -6.67
N ASN A 14 10.28 5.76 -7.99
CA ASN A 14 11.12 6.62 -8.82
C ASN A 14 10.93 8.10 -8.45
N SER A 15 12.01 8.88 -8.45
CA SER A 15 12.00 10.29 -8.09
C SER A 15 11.13 11.15 -9.01
N SER A 16 10.99 10.79 -10.29
CA SER A 16 10.11 11.48 -11.23
C SER A 16 8.64 11.34 -10.83
N LEU A 17 8.23 10.13 -10.46
CA LEU A 17 6.88 9.82 -9.98
C LEU A 17 6.59 10.52 -8.64
N ALA A 18 7.56 10.54 -7.73
CA ALA A 18 7.42 11.23 -6.44
C ALA A 18 7.17 12.73 -6.62
N LYS A 19 7.86 13.37 -7.57
CA LYS A 19 7.66 14.81 -7.88
C LYS A 19 6.27 15.07 -8.46
N GLN A 20 5.83 14.25 -9.42
CA GLN A 20 4.50 14.38 -10.01
C GLN A 20 3.39 14.15 -8.99
N ALA A 21 3.49 13.10 -8.17
CA ALA A 21 2.53 12.82 -7.11
C ALA A 21 2.44 13.96 -6.08
N LYS A 22 3.57 14.58 -5.73
CA LYS A 22 3.59 15.74 -4.83
C LYS A 22 2.89 16.95 -5.45
N ALA A 23 3.13 17.22 -6.74
CA ALA A 23 2.42 18.30 -7.44
C ALA A 23 0.92 18.04 -7.50
N GLN A 24 0.51 16.81 -7.82
CA GLN A 24 -0.90 16.42 -7.85
C GLN A 24 -1.58 16.59 -6.49
N ALA A 25 -0.91 16.19 -5.41
CA ALA A 25 -1.43 16.33 -4.06
C ALA A 25 -1.70 17.80 -3.68
N VAL A 26 -0.85 18.74 -4.15
CA VAL A 26 -1.05 20.17 -3.95
C VAL A 26 -2.27 20.68 -4.73
N VAL A 27 -2.41 20.29 -6.01
CA VAL A 27 -3.56 20.68 -6.85
C VAL A 27 -4.89 20.19 -6.28
N GLU A 28 -4.90 18.98 -5.70
CA GLU A 28 -6.08 18.39 -5.07
C GLU A 28 -6.29 18.83 -3.61
N GLU A 29 -5.43 19.71 -3.07
CA GLU A 29 -5.46 20.14 -1.65
C GLU A 29 -5.48 18.98 -0.64
N ILE A 30 -4.81 17.87 -0.97
CA ILE A 30 -4.67 16.69 -0.09
C ILE A 30 -3.21 16.40 0.24
N SER A 31 -2.99 15.58 1.27
CA SER A 31 -1.64 15.09 1.57
C SER A 31 -1.16 14.07 0.54
N LEU A 32 0.16 14.03 0.30
CA LEU A 32 0.79 13.01 -0.54
C LEU A 32 0.45 11.58 -0.04
N THR A 33 0.40 11.39 1.28
CA THR A 33 -0.01 10.11 1.89
C THR A 33 -1.42 9.72 1.48
N ASN A 34 -2.38 10.65 1.53
CA ASN A 34 -3.76 10.37 1.16
C ASN A 34 -3.89 10.06 -0.34
N LEU A 35 -3.15 10.78 -1.19
CA LEU A 35 -3.11 10.53 -2.63
C LEU A 35 -2.60 9.11 -2.93
N VAL A 36 -1.52 8.69 -2.28
CA VAL A 36 -0.93 7.36 -2.44
C VAL A 36 -1.88 6.29 -1.89
N GLU A 37 -2.47 6.50 -0.71
CA GLU A 37 -3.44 5.56 -0.10
C GLU A 37 -4.64 5.31 -1.03
N LYS A 38 -5.24 6.37 -1.58
CA LYS A 38 -6.32 6.27 -2.59
C LYS A 38 -5.89 5.49 -3.83
N SER A 39 -4.68 5.77 -4.33
CA SER A 39 -4.15 5.11 -5.52
C SER A 39 -3.93 3.61 -5.30
N LEU A 40 -3.39 3.23 -4.13
CA LEU A 40 -3.20 1.83 -3.75
C LEU A 40 -4.54 1.11 -3.60
N ILE A 41 -5.52 1.71 -2.91
CA ILE A 41 -6.86 1.14 -2.76
C ILE A 41 -7.53 0.94 -4.13
N ARG A 42 -7.40 1.91 -5.03
CA ARG A 42 -7.93 1.80 -6.40
C ARG A 42 -7.31 0.64 -7.18
N TYR A 43 -6.07 0.30 -6.88
CA TYR A 43 -5.36 -0.81 -7.52
C TYR A 43 -5.66 -2.18 -6.88
N LEU A 44 -6.30 -2.20 -5.69
CA LEU A 44 -6.72 -3.44 -5.08
C LEU A 44 -7.87 -4.07 -5.88
N PRO A 45 -7.91 -5.40 -6.00
CA PRO A 45 -9.03 -6.09 -6.63
C PRO A 45 -10.31 -5.86 -5.80
N LYS A 46 -11.44 -5.71 -6.50
CA LYS A 46 -12.77 -5.52 -5.89
C LYS A 46 -13.12 -6.64 -4.90
N GLU A 47 -12.67 -7.86 -5.20
CA GLU A 47 -12.74 -9.01 -4.32
C GLU A 47 -11.33 -9.50 -4.02
N THR A 48 -10.93 -9.43 -2.76
CA THR A 48 -9.67 -10.01 -2.30
C THR A 48 -9.96 -11.41 -1.76
N VAL A 49 -9.82 -12.44 -2.60
CA VAL A 49 -9.87 -13.83 -2.13
C VAL A 49 -8.56 -14.15 -1.42
N ILE A 50 -8.52 -13.99 -0.09
CA ILE A 50 -7.39 -14.43 0.73
C ILE A 50 -7.41 -15.97 0.75
N LYS A 51 -6.72 -16.59 -0.21
CA LYS A 51 -6.50 -18.03 -0.22
C LYS A 51 -5.50 -18.37 0.89
N LYS A 52 -5.88 -19.27 1.79
CA LYS A 52 -4.96 -19.82 2.79
C LYS A 52 -3.78 -20.46 2.05
N ALA A 53 -2.61 -19.84 2.11
CA ALA A 53 -1.39 -20.47 1.64
C ALA A 53 -1.14 -21.69 2.53
N VAL A 54 -1.14 -22.88 1.95
CA VAL A 54 -0.64 -24.08 2.63
C VAL A 54 0.88 -23.94 2.62
N ILE A 55 1.41 -23.33 3.67
CA ILE A 55 2.87 -23.28 3.89
C ILE A 55 3.27 -24.69 4.32
N LYS A 56 3.81 -25.47 3.40
CA LYS A 56 4.53 -26.71 3.72
C LYS A 56 5.88 -26.29 4.27
N ILE A 57 6.05 -26.43 5.58
CA ILE A 57 7.36 -26.31 6.21
C ILE A 57 7.96 -27.71 6.12
N ASP A 58 8.87 -27.93 5.18
CA ASP A 58 9.76 -29.09 5.23
C ASP A 58 10.78 -28.82 6.35
N ILE A 59 10.55 -29.43 7.50
CA ILE A 59 11.54 -29.52 8.56
C ILE A 59 12.15 -30.91 8.42
N ASP A 60 13.13 -31.03 7.53
CA ASP A 60 13.98 -32.22 7.47
C ASP A 60 15.43 -31.76 7.67
N SER A 61 16.01 -32.19 8.79
CA SER A 61 17.41 -32.07 9.20
C SER A 61 17.75 -33.27 10.07
#